data_AF-A0A496WBN9-F1
#
_entry.id   AF-A0A496WBN9-F1
#
_cell.length_a   1.000
_cell.length_b   1.000
_cell.length_c   1.000
_cell.angle_alpha   90.00
_cell.angle_beta   90.00
_cell.angle_gamma   90.00
#
_symmetry.space_group_name_H-M   'P 1'
#
loop_
_entity.id
_entity.type
_entity.pdbx_description
1 polymer ?
#
loop_
_entity_poly.entity_id
_entity_poly.type
_entity_poly.pdbx_seq_one_letter_code
_entity_poly.pdbx_strand_id
1 'polypeptide(L)'
;MTGSSKQLIYKYLLLLFCFCPGTAASAGQAPITVELLEQGRTIYNYRCYFCHGYSGDAKTLTSTYLTPPPRDFTRTRPEDLSPETMIEVVTAGKPGTAMHGFSRLLSRHQIAAVVAFVRDEFIDNQRINTRYHTLENGWPDHDRYSPAFPFATGSIPLDTDWAQLTPRQSRGKRLFLTSCISCHDRATVKDEGQIWSKQSISYPRNNYSHTIIDAVSSASIYARHDISPIVEHLSAEAVKGEQLWRQNCAFCHAGDGTGENWIGSFLEPKPRDLTEASFMRAMTRALLLRRIRVGISGTSMPAWKDVLSDNQIHQIISYIDEAFHPVRQQ
;
A
#
# COMPACT_ATOMS: atom_id res chain seq x y z
N MET A 1 -43.24 -65.33 -6.47
CA MET A 1 -43.12 -65.09 -5.01
C MET A 1 -43.56 -63.66 -4.75
N THR A 2 -44.61 -63.53 -3.93
CA THR A 2 -45.20 -62.33 -3.32
C THR A 2 -45.48 -61.12 -4.23
N GLY A 3 -46.72 -61.06 -4.73
CA GLY A 3 -47.35 -59.79 -5.07
C GLY A 3 -47.97 -59.12 -3.85
N SER A 4 -48.34 -57.84 -3.99
CA SER A 4 -49.49 -57.27 -3.29
C SER A 4 -49.98 -56.02 -4.02
N SER A 5 -51.17 -56.15 -4.60
CA SER A 5 -52.03 -55.07 -5.07
C SER A 5 -52.59 -54.28 -3.89
N LYS A 6 -52.87 -52.98 -4.08
CA LYS A 6 -54.26 -52.46 -4.10
C LYS A 6 -54.29 -50.94 -4.26
N GLN A 7 -55.24 -50.52 -5.09
CA GLN A 7 -55.58 -49.15 -5.46
C GLN A 7 -56.44 -48.44 -4.40
N LEU A 8 -56.60 -47.13 -4.62
CA LEU A 8 -57.85 -46.34 -4.56
C LEU A 8 -58.12 -45.54 -3.27
N ILE A 9 -58.10 -44.20 -3.39
CA ILE A 9 -59.28 -43.30 -3.35
C ILE A 9 -58.88 -41.85 -3.00
N TYR A 10 -59.26 -40.94 -3.90
CA TYR A 10 -59.33 -39.49 -3.74
C TYR A 10 -60.25 -39.07 -2.58
N LYS A 11 -59.79 -38.18 -1.69
CA LYS A 11 -60.65 -37.30 -0.89
C LYS A 11 -60.03 -35.91 -0.81
N TYR A 12 -60.71 -34.96 -1.46
CA TYR A 12 -60.53 -33.53 -1.29
C TYR A 12 -60.81 -33.14 0.16
N LEU A 13 -59.86 -32.49 0.83
CA LEU A 13 -60.11 -31.74 2.05
C LEU A 13 -59.54 -30.33 1.88
N LEU A 14 -60.45 -29.35 1.75
CA LEU A 14 -60.14 -27.92 1.88
C LEU A 14 -59.57 -27.67 3.28
N LEU A 15 -58.29 -27.31 3.35
CA LEU A 15 -57.70 -26.73 4.55
C LEU A 15 -57.68 -25.20 4.39
N LEU A 16 -58.51 -24.55 5.20
CA LEU A 16 -58.49 -23.11 5.42
C LEU A 16 -57.09 -22.66 5.84
N PHE A 17 -56.49 -21.74 5.08
CA PHE A 17 -55.30 -21.01 5.49
C PHE A 17 -55.65 -20.10 6.67
N CYS A 18 -55.28 -20.52 7.88
CA CYS A 18 -55.20 -19.63 9.04
C CYS A 18 -53.93 -18.78 8.87
N PHE A 19 -54.12 -17.49 8.56
CA PHE A 19 -53.06 -16.51 8.41
C PHE A 19 -52.52 -16.15 9.81
N CYS A 20 -51.51 -16.88 10.28
CA CYS A 20 -50.70 -16.42 11.42
C CYS A 20 -49.76 -15.31 10.91
N PRO A 21 -49.77 -14.09 11.47
CA PRO A 21 -48.76 -13.09 11.16
C PRO A 21 -47.44 -13.55 11.79
N GLY A 22 -46.67 -14.30 11.02
CA GLY A 22 -45.32 -14.71 11.39
C GLY A 22 -44.41 -13.49 11.43
N THR A 23 -44.06 -13.10 12.65
CA THR A 23 -42.81 -12.45 13.08
C THR A 23 -41.94 -11.89 11.94
N ALA A 24 -41.82 -10.56 11.90
CA ALA A 24 -40.80 -9.86 11.15
C ALA A 24 -39.43 -10.51 11.42
N ALA A 25 -38.88 -11.18 10.42
CA ALA A 25 -37.49 -11.61 10.42
C ALA A 25 -36.65 -10.34 10.61
N SER A 26 -35.81 -10.30 11.65
CA SER A 26 -34.79 -9.27 11.72
C SER A 26 -33.95 -9.41 10.45
N ALA A 27 -33.71 -8.29 9.78
CA ALA A 27 -32.79 -8.23 8.67
C ALA A 27 -31.39 -8.55 9.21
N GLY A 28 -31.05 -9.83 9.27
CA GLY A 28 -29.71 -10.30 9.59
C GLY A 28 -28.75 -9.70 8.58
N GLN A 29 -27.75 -8.98 9.06
CA GLN A 29 -26.66 -8.44 8.24
C GLN A 29 -26.08 -9.58 7.40
N ALA A 30 -25.87 -9.31 6.11
CA ALA A 30 -25.24 -10.27 5.20
C ALA A 30 -23.92 -10.78 5.82
N PRO A 31 -23.59 -12.07 5.67
CA PRO A 31 -22.42 -12.65 6.30
C PRO A 31 -21.14 -11.93 5.85
N ILE A 32 -20.25 -11.65 6.79
CA ILE A 32 -18.91 -11.13 6.50
C ILE A 32 -18.15 -12.20 5.71
N THR A 33 -17.87 -11.93 4.43
CA THR A 33 -17.11 -12.83 3.57
C THR A 33 -15.63 -12.44 3.54
N VAL A 34 -14.75 -13.40 3.17
CA VAL A 34 -13.32 -13.12 2.97
C VAL A 34 -13.12 -12.04 1.90
N GLU A 35 -13.89 -12.09 0.82
CA GLU A 35 -13.84 -11.10 -0.27
C GLU A 35 -14.17 -9.69 0.22
N LEU A 36 -15.18 -9.55 1.09
CA LEU A 36 -15.54 -8.26 1.69
C LEU A 36 -14.40 -7.71 2.57
N LEU A 37 -13.79 -8.58 3.38
CA LEU A 37 -12.67 -8.19 4.24
C LEU A 37 -11.44 -7.77 3.42
N GLU A 38 -11.13 -8.46 2.32
CA GLU A 38 -9.99 -8.10 1.46
C GLU A 38 -10.23 -6.82 0.65
N GLN A 39 -11.47 -6.58 0.21
CA GLN A 39 -11.85 -5.28 -0.35
C GLN A 39 -11.68 -4.16 0.71
N GLY A 40 -12.16 -4.40 1.93
CA GLY A 40 -11.99 -3.48 3.05
C GLY A 40 -10.52 -3.20 3.38
N ARG A 41 -9.68 -4.23 3.40
CA ARG A 41 -8.22 -4.14 3.62
C ARG A 41 -7.56 -3.27 2.56
N THR A 42 -7.91 -3.46 1.28
CA THR A 42 -7.36 -2.66 0.18
C THR A 42 -7.71 -1.18 0.33
N ILE A 43 -8.97 -0.88 0.66
CA ILE A 43 -9.40 0.50 0.91
C ILE A 43 -8.68 1.10 2.12
N TYR A 44 -8.57 0.34 3.22
CA TYR A 44 -7.88 0.78 4.42
C TYR A 44 -6.40 1.10 4.15
N ASN A 45 -5.69 0.19 3.50
CA ASN A 45 -4.28 0.35 3.14
C ASN A 45 -4.04 1.48 2.14
N TYR A 46 -5.04 1.86 1.34
CA TYR A 46 -4.89 2.95 0.40
C TYR A 46 -5.26 4.32 1.00
N ARG A 47 -6.17 4.37 1.98
CA ARG A 47 -6.78 5.64 2.43
C ARG A 47 -6.70 5.92 3.92
N CYS A 48 -6.68 4.89 4.75
CA CYS A 48 -6.90 5.03 6.18
C CYS A 48 -5.60 4.86 6.99
N TYR A 49 -4.70 3.99 6.53
CA TYR A 49 -3.48 3.61 7.26
C TYR A 49 -2.59 4.82 7.60
N PHE A 50 -2.57 5.85 6.76
CA PHE A 50 -1.68 7.00 6.97
C PHE A 50 -1.96 7.75 8.27
N CYS A 51 -3.22 7.75 8.73
CA CYS A 51 -3.62 8.30 10.02
C CYS A 51 -3.75 7.21 11.08
N HIS A 52 -4.39 6.08 10.74
CA HIS A 52 -4.79 5.04 11.69
C HIS A 52 -3.75 3.93 11.90
N GLY A 53 -2.63 3.95 11.15
CA GLY A 53 -1.58 2.95 11.18
C GLY A 53 -1.98 1.65 10.47
N TYR A 54 -1.01 0.91 9.95
CA TYR A 54 -1.27 -0.43 9.39
C TYR A 54 -1.81 -1.40 10.46
N SER A 55 -1.37 -1.23 11.71
CA SER A 55 -1.81 -1.99 12.89
C SER A 55 -3.11 -1.50 13.52
N GLY A 56 -3.72 -0.42 12.99
CA GLY A 56 -4.95 0.16 13.57
C GLY A 56 -4.75 0.83 14.93
N ASP A 57 -3.50 0.99 15.38
CA ASP A 57 -3.13 1.56 16.68
C ASP A 57 -2.93 3.09 16.65
N ALA A 58 -3.13 3.70 15.48
CA ALA A 58 -2.90 5.12 15.22
C ALA A 58 -1.49 5.62 15.58
N LYS A 59 -0.49 4.73 15.67
CA LYS A 59 0.91 5.14 15.91
C LYS A 59 1.61 5.51 14.61
N THR A 60 1.21 6.64 14.04
CA THR A 60 1.82 7.20 12.82
C THR A 60 2.46 8.55 13.11
N LEU A 61 3.44 8.96 12.32
CA LEU A 61 3.93 10.35 12.39
C LEU A 61 2.78 11.37 12.24
N THR A 62 1.86 11.12 11.30
CA THR A 62 0.68 11.96 11.06
C THR A 62 -0.18 12.16 12.30
N SER A 63 -0.42 11.11 13.08
CA SER A 63 -1.23 11.18 14.30
C SER A 63 -0.74 12.25 15.28
N THR A 64 0.58 12.51 15.33
CA THR A 64 1.20 13.46 16.26
C THR A 64 0.93 14.92 15.90
N TYR A 65 0.52 15.20 14.67
CA TYR A 65 0.16 16.54 14.21
C TYR A 65 -1.34 16.84 14.33
N LEU A 66 -2.15 15.87 14.72
CA LEU A 66 -3.61 15.98 14.74
C LEU A 66 -4.14 16.12 16.15
N THR A 67 -5.02 17.10 16.36
CA THR A 67 -5.72 17.32 17.63
C THR A 67 -7.23 17.36 17.38
N PRO A 68 -8.04 16.43 17.93
CA PRO A 68 -7.61 15.23 18.66
C PRO A 68 -6.91 14.20 17.74
N PRO A 69 -6.11 13.28 18.29
CA PRO A 69 -5.46 12.24 17.49
C PRO A 69 -6.50 11.27 16.88
N PRO A 70 -6.14 10.58 15.78
CA PRO A 70 -6.94 9.47 15.27
C PRO A 70 -7.20 8.41 16.34
N ARG A 71 -8.31 7.69 16.23
CA ARG A 71 -8.67 6.62 17.16
C ARG A 71 -7.71 5.44 17.02
N ASP A 72 -7.19 4.98 18.15
CA ASP A 72 -6.58 3.67 18.34
C ASP A 72 -7.69 2.61 18.42
N PHE A 73 -7.84 1.82 17.35
CA PHE A 73 -8.85 0.77 17.27
C PHE A 73 -8.50 -0.42 18.15
N THR A 74 -7.22 -0.71 18.36
CA THR A 74 -6.75 -1.84 19.18
C THR A 74 -7.12 -1.71 20.66
N ARG A 75 -7.39 -0.48 21.11
CA ARG A 75 -7.86 -0.16 22.47
C ARG A 75 -9.36 0.10 22.57
N THR A 76 -10.10 -0.04 21.48
CA THR A 76 -11.55 0.20 21.44
C THR A 76 -12.27 -1.10 21.78
N ARG A 77 -13.23 -1.06 22.73
CA ARG A 77 -14.06 -2.24 23.02
C ARG A 77 -15.18 -2.34 21.96
N PRO A 78 -15.56 -3.56 21.53
CA PRO A 78 -16.61 -3.76 20.53
C PRO A 78 -17.92 -3.01 20.83
N GLU A 79 -18.32 -2.96 22.10
CA GLU A 79 -19.54 -2.29 22.56
C GLU A 79 -19.48 -0.76 22.54
N ASP A 80 -18.27 -0.17 22.56
CA ASP A 80 -18.09 1.28 22.58
C ASP A 80 -18.19 1.90 21.18
N LEU A 81 -18.16 1.10 20.12
CA LEU A 81 -18.13 1.57 18.74
C LEU A 81 -18.86 0.61 17.79
N SER A 82 -20.15 0.88 17.55
CA SER A 82 -20.97 0.04 16.67
C SER A 82 -20.58 0.19 15.18
N PRO A 83 -20.79 -0.84 14.35
CA PRO A 83 -20.60 -0.76 12.90
C PRO A 83 -21.38 0.40 12.27
N GLU A 84 -22.60 0.66 12.72
CA GLU A 84 -23.47 1.72 12.20
C GLU A 84 -22.84 3.09 12.47
N THR A 85 -22.35 3.31 13.69
CA THR A 85 -21.64 4.53 14.07
C THR A 85 -20.38 4.73 13.22
N MET A 86 -19.63 3.65 12.96
CA MET A 86 -18.44 3.70 12.10
C MET A 86 -18.80 4.04 10.66
N ILE A 87 -19.86 3.44 10.10
CA ILE A 87 -20.33 3.75 8.74
C ILE A 87 -20.72 5.22 8.64
N GLU A 88 -21.46 5.75 9.61
CA GLU A 88 -21.83 7.17 9.65
C GLU A 88 -20.60 8.08 9.67
N VAL A 89 -19.65 7.80 10.57
CA VAL A 89 -18.41 8.58 10.69
C VAL A 89 -17.55 8.49 9.43
N VAL A 90 -17.40 7.32 8.79
CA VAL A 90 -16.64 7.20 7.54
C VAL A 90 -17.37 7.90 6.39
N THR A 91 -18.71 7.89 6.38
CA THR A 91 -19.51 8.53 5.33
C THR A 91 -19.44 10.06 5.41
N ALA A 92 -19.70 10.62 6.59
CA ALA A 92 -19.87 12.06 6.80
C ALA A 92 -18.64 12.76 7.39
N GLY A 93 -17.70 11.99 7.95
CA GLY A 93 -16.60 12.52 8.77
C GLY A 93 -17.03 12.70 10.22
N LYS A 94 -16.09 13.16 11.05
CA LYS A 94 -16.33 13.49 12.46
C LYS A 94 -15.99 14.97 12.71
N PRO A 95 -16.99 15.82 12.95
CA PRO A 95 -16.78 17.25 13.25
C PRO A 95 -15.78 17.47 14.40
N GLY A 96 -14.97 18.52 14.31
CA GLY A 96 -13.95 18.84 15.31
C GLY A 96 -12.73 17.91 15.28
N THR A 97 -12.57 17.10 14.23
CA THR A 97 -11.41 16.22 14.03
C THR A 97 -10.93 16.29 12.58
N ALA A 98 -9.78 15.70 12.29
CA ALA A 98 -9.27 15.55 10.92
C ALA A 98 -9.97 14.44 10.11
N MET A 99 -10.88 13.67 10.72
CA MET A 99 -11.60 12.59 10.04
C MET A 99 -12.65 13.19 9.10
N HIS A 100 -12.31 13.32 7.83
CA HIS A 100 -13.23 13.81 6.81
C HIS A 100 -14.18 12.71 6.32
N GLY A 101 -15.27 13.12 5.67
CA GLY A 101 -16.21 12.18 5.05
C GLY A 101 -15.70 11.62 3.72
N PHE A 102 -16.00 10.35 3.46
CA PHE A 102 -15.59 9.62 2.26
C PHE A 102 -16.73 9.33 1.29
N SER A 103 -17.96 9.79 1.56
CA SER A 103 -19.15 9.55 0.73
C SER A 103 -19.01 9.97 -0.75
N ARG A 104 -18.13 10.92 -1.06
CA ARG A 104 -17.84 11.35 -2.44
C ARG A 104 -16.80 10.47 -3.15
N LEU A 105 -16.07 9.65 -2.40
CA LEU A 105 -14.93 8.84 -2.88
C LEU A 105 -15.20 7.34 -2.83
N LEU A 106 -16.06 6.89 -1.91
CA LEU A 106 -16.37 5.48 -1.67
C LEU A 106 -17.88 5.27 -1.75
N SER A 107 -18.29 4.19 -2.41
CA SER A 107 -19.68 3.72 -2.38
C SER A 107 -20.09 3.24 -0.99
N ARG A 108 -21.39 3.13 -0.72
CA ARG A 108 -21.89 2.57 0.55
C ARG A 108 -21.36 1.16 0.81
N HIS A 109 -21.24 0.34 -0.23
CA HIS A 109 -20.68 -1.00 -0.13
C HIS A 109 -19.20 -0.97 0.27
N GLN A 110 -18.39 -0.11 -0.35
CA GLN A 110 -16.98 0.06 0.00
C GLN A 110 -16.78 0.61 1.41
N ILE A 111 -17.65 1.52 1.87
CA ILE A 111 -17.65 2.01 3.25
C ILE A 111 -17.98 0.87 4.22
N ALA A 112 -18.99 0.06 3.92
CA ALA A 112 -19.31 -1.12 4.73
C ALA A 112 -18.15 -2.13 4.75
N ALA A 113 -17.47 -2.34 3.63
CA ALA A 113 -16.31 -3.24 3.53
C ALA A 113 -15.15 -2.78 4.42
N VAL A 114 -14.76 -1.49 4.37
CA VAL A 114 -13.67 -0.98 5.22
C VAL A 114 -14.05 -1.00 6.70
N VAL A 115 -15.31 -0.72 7.05
CA VAL A 115 -15.79 -0.82 8.43
C VAL A 115 -15.77 -2.27 8.92
N ALA A 116 -16.25 -3.21 8.10
CA ALA A 116 -16.21 -4.64 8.42
C ALA A 116 -14.76 -5.12 8.64
N PHE A 117 -13.83 -4.69 7.79
CA PHE A 117 -12.41 -4.96 7.95
C PHE A 117 -11.86 -4.40 9.27
N VAL A 118 -12.09 -3.12 9.57
CA VAL A 118 -11.57 -2.48 10.80
C VAL A 118 -12.13 -3.17 12.05
N ARG A 119 -13.43 -3.53 12.03
CA ARG A 119 -14.10 -4.26 13.12
C ARG A 119 -13.50 -5.66 13.30
N ASP A 120 -13.49 -6.49 12.25
CA ASP A 120 -12.98 -7.87 12.34
C ASP A 120 -11.51 -7.91 12.75
N GLU A 121 -10.68 -7.07 12.13
CA GLU A 121 -9.23 -7.17 12.25
C GLU A 121 -8.71 -6.53 13.54
N PHE A 122 -9.14 -5.31 13.86
CA PHE A 122 -8.53 -4.51 14.94
C PHE A 122 -9.33 -4.51 16.24
N ILE A 123 -10.67 -4.65 16.18
CA ILE A 123 -11.56 -4.47 17.35
C ILE A 123 -12.02 -5.81 17.89
N ASP A 124 -12.63 -6.66 17.05
CA ASP A 124 -13.30 -7.89 17.48
C ASP A 124 -12.30 -9.02 17.72
N ASN A 125 -11.36 -9.26 16.78
CA ASN A 125 -10.39 -10.34 16.90
C ASN A 125 -8.97 -9.89 17.29
N GLN A 126 -8.71 -8.58 17.35
CA GLN A 126 -7.42 -7.97 17.72
C GLN A 126 -6.20 -8.71 17.12
N ARG A 127 -6.20 -8.90 15.80
CA ARG A 127 -5.17 -9.71 15.16
C ARG A 127 -3.79 -9.05 15.32
N ILE A 128 -2.85 -9.78 15.93
CA ILE A 128 -1.53 -9.30 16.39
C ILE A 128 -0.62 -8.79 15.24
N ASN A 129 -0.97 -9.07 13.98
CA ASN A 129 -0.20 -8.63 12.83
C ASN A 129 -1.14 -8.50 11.63
N THR A 130 -1.49 -7.27 11.30
CA THR A 130 -2.55 -6.96 10.34
C THR A 130 -2.00 -6.95 8.93
N ARG A 131 -1.51 -8.12 8.48
CA ARG A 131 -1.44 -8.57 7.08
C ARG A 131 -1.26 -7.47 6.02
N TYR A 132 -0.33 -6.54 6.22
CA TYR A 132 0.32 -5.82 5.11
C TYR A 132 1.35 -6.72 4.43
N HIS A 133 1.66 -7.86 5.05
CA HIS A 133 2.59 -8.86 4.55
C HIS A 133 1.84 -10.15 4.17
N THR A 134 1.00 -10.07 3.14
CA THR A 134 0.34 -11.24 2.55
C THR A 134 1.00 -11.64 1.25
N LEU A 135 0.73 -12.85 0.77
CA LEU A 135 1.16 -13.27 -0.55
C LEU A 135 0.57 -12.33 -1.62
N GLU A 136 -0.70 -11.97 -1.46
CA GLU A 136 -1.48 -11.19 -2.41
C GLU A 136 -0.98 -9.75 -2.56
N ASN A 137 -0.36 -9.17 -1.52
CA ASN A 137 0.24 -7.83 -1.58
C ASN A 137 1.76 -7.84 -1.77
N GLY A 138 2.31 -8.93 -2.31
CA GLY A 138 3.69 -9.01 -2.77
C GLY A 138 4.71 -9.41 -1.72
N TRP A 139 4.26 -10.02 -0.62
CA TRP A 139 5.12 -10.47 0.48
C TRP A 139 5.09 -11.99 0.69
N PRO A 140 5.52 -12.79 -0.30
CA PRO A 140 5.72 -14.22 -0.09
C PRO A 140 6.76 -14.47 1.01
N ASP A 141 6.54 -15.51 1.80
CA ASP A 141 7.47 -16.01 2.82
C ASP A 141 7.92 -14.96 3.86
N HIS A 142 7.04 -14.02 4.23
CA HIS A 142 7.37 -12.93 5.16
C HIS A 142 7.93 -13.43 6.52
N ASP A 143 7.59 -14.65 6.94
CA ASP A 143 8.13 -15.29 8.15
C ASP A 143 9.66 -15.45 8.13
N ARG A 144 10.30 -15.39 6.96
CA ARG A 144 11.77 -15.33 6.83
C ARG A 144 12.38 -14.12 7.56
N TYR A 145 11.58 -13.07 7.76
CA TYR A 145 11.95 -11.85 8.47
C TYR A 145 11.62 -11.89 9.98
N SER A 146 11.24 -13.06 10.51
CA SER A 146 10.93 -13.26 11.92
C SER A 146 11.96 -12.73 12.93
N PRO A 147 13.28 -12.63 12.64
CA PRO A 147 14.20 -11.94 13.55
C PRO A 147 13.85 -10.47 13.84
N ALA A 148 13.18 -9.76 12.92
CA ALA A 148 12.79 -8.36 13.08
C ALA A 148 11.44 -8.15 13.79
N PHE A 149 10.61 -9.20 13.87
CA PHE A 149 9.25 -9.10 14.44
C PHE A 149 9.21 -8.57 15.87
N PRO A 150 10.17 -8.90 16.77
CA PRO A 150 10.15 -8.33 18.11
C PRO A 150 10.20 -6.80 18.16
N PHE A 151 10.86 -6.16 17.18
CA PHE A 151 10.92 -4.70 17.07
C PHE A 151 9.64 -4.13 16.46
N ALA A 152 9.08 -4.81 15.45
CA ALA A 152 7.81 -4.41 14.82
C ALA A 152 6.61 -4.52 15.76
N THR A 153 6.60 -5.55 16.61
CA THR A 153 5.57 -5.77 17.65
C THR A 153 5.83 -4.95 18.93
N GLY A 154 7.01 -4.35 19.06
CA GLY A 154 7.41 -3.61 20.25
C GLY A 154 7.72 -4.47 21.49
N SER A 155 7.85 -5.79 21.35
CA SER A 155 8.30 -6.66 22.45
C SER A 155 9.77 -6.45 22.81
N ILE A 156 10.57 -5.93 21.87
CA ILE A 156 11.89 -5.35 22.15
C ILE A 156 11.84 -3.87 21.74
N PRO A 157 12.09 -2.94 22.67
CA PRO A 157 12.19 -1.52 22.34
C PRO A 157 13.28 -1.24 21.31
N LEU A 158 13.00 -0.41 20.30
CA LEU A 158 13.92 -0.13 19.20
C LEU A 158 15.22 0.54 19.69
N ASP A 159 15.17 1.30 20.76
CA ASP A 159 16.30 1.96 21.43
C ASP A 159 17.08 1.04 22.39
N THR A 160 16.79 -0.27 22.42
CA THR A 160 17.59 -1.23 23.19
C THR A 160 19.04 -1.25 22.69
N ASP A 161 20.00 -1.07 23.62
CA ASP A 161 21.43 -1.01 23.30
C ASP A 161 21.91 -2.26 22.56
N TRP A 162 22.72 -2.09 21.51
CA TRP A 162 23.24 -3.19 20.70
C TRP A 162 24.04 -4.23 21.51
N ALA A 163 24.73 -3.81 22.57
CA ALA A 163 25.47 -4.69 23.47
C ALA A 163 24.56 -5.60 24.32
N GLN A 164 23.29 -5.21 24.49
CA GLN A 164 22.28 -6.00 25.21
C GLN A 164 21.55 -7.00 24.32
N LEU A 165 21.75 -6.95 23.00
CA LEU A 165 21.06 -7.80 22.04
C LEU A 165 21.86 -9.08 21.75
N THR A 166 21.15 -10.21 21.73
CA THR A 166 21.71 -11.47 21.17
C THR A 166 22.07 -11.29 19.69
N PRO A 167 22.98 -12.12 19.12
CA PRO A 167 23.32 -12.04 17.71
C PRO A 167 22.12 -12.09 16.76
N ARG A 168 21.07 -12.87 17.10
CA ARG A 168 19.83 -12.93 16.33
C ARG A 168 19.03 -11.64 16.42
N GLN A 169 18.89 -11.07 17.62
CA GLN A 169 18.20 -9.80 17.82
C GLN A 169 18.94 -8.63 17.17
N SER A 170 20.27 -8.62 17.19
CA SER A 170 21.07 -7.61 16.48
C SER A 170 20.85 -7.68 14.96
N ARG A 171 20.81 -8.88 14.37
CA ARG A 171 20.40 -9.04 12.95
C ARG A 171 18.97 -8.56 12.71
N GLY A 172 18.06 -8.89 13.62
CA GLY A 172 16.67 -8.45 13.60
C GLY A 172 16.51 -6.93 13.64
N LYS A 173 17.22 -6.26 14.55
CA LYS A 173 17.22 -4.79 14.69
C LYS A 173 17.76 -4.13 13.43
N ARG A 174 18.85 -4.68 12.87
CA ARG A 174 19.41 -4.17 11.61
C ARG A 174 18.39 -4.28 10.48
N LEU A 175 17.82 -5.47 10.27
CA LEU A 175 16.76 -5.70 9.28
C LEU A 175 15.56 -4.76 9.47
N PHE A 176 15.12 -4.58 10.72
CA PHE A 176 14.03 -3.67 11.04
C PHE A 176 14.36 -2.23 10.64
N LEU A 177 15.52 -1.71 11.03
CA LEU A 177 15.97 -0.36 10.73
C LEU A 177 16.17 -0.11 9.23
N THR A 178 16.55 -1.14 8.46
CA THR A 178 16.81 -0.98 7.02
C THR A 178 15.57 -1.16 6.14
N SER A 179 14.55 -1.88 6.64
CA SER A 179 13.46 -2.36 5.78
C SER A 179 12.08 -2.15 6.40
N CYS A 180 11.90 -2.39 7.69
CA CYS A 180 10.57 -2.36 8.32
C CYS A 180 10.18 -0.96 8.81
N ILE A 181 11.15 -0.13 9.20
CA ILE A 181 10.91 1.13 9.90
C ILE A 181 10.07 2.14 9.11
N SER A 182 10.05 2.09 7.78
CA SER A 182 9.23 3.00 6.96
C SER A 182 7.72 2.83 7.19
N CYS A 183 7.28 1.61 7.52
CA CYS A 183 5.86 1.32 7.81
C CYS A 183 5.60 1.17 9.33
N HIS A 184 6.66 0.89 10.10
CA HIS A 184 6.65 0.82 11.56
C HIS A 184 7.44 2.01 12.15
N ASP A 185 7.10 3.22 11.69
CA ASP A 185 7.85 4.46 11.92
C ASP A 185 7.82 4.94 13.38
N ARG A 186 6.79 4.52 14.13
CA ARG A 186 6.67 4.74 15.58
C ARG A 186 6.79 3.44 16.38
N ALA A 187 7.84 2.67 16.11
CA ALA A 187 8.20 1.51 16.91
C ALA A 187 8.33 1.88 18.41
N THR A 188 8.00 0.94 19.29
CA THR A 188 8.13 1.14 20.74
C THR A 188 9.59 1.45 21.12
N VAL A 189 9.79 2.49 21.92
CA VAL A 189 11.07 2.87 22.53
C VAL A 189 10.90 3.09 24.03
N LYS A 190 11.98 2.99 24.80
CA LYS A 190 11.99 3.32 26.24
C LYS A 190 11.96 4.83 26.46
N ASP A 191 12.63 5.58 25.59
CA ASP A 191 12.65 7.05 25.59
C ASP A 191 12.32 7.59 24.19
N GLU A 192 11.17 8.27 24.06
CA GLU A 192 10.77 8.91 22.80
C GLU A 192 11.60 10.16 22.48
N GLY A 193 12.35 10.69 23.45
CA GLY A 193 13.12 11.91 23.29
C GLY A 193 12.23 13.14 23.00
N GLN A 194 12.84 14.18 22.42
CA GLN A 194 12.09 15.37 22.00
C GLN A 194 11.43 15.13 20.64
N ILE A 195 10.11 15.36 20.56
CA ILE A 195 9.32 15.24 19.31
C ILE A 195 9.90 16.12 18.20
N TRP A 196 10.47 17.27 18.56
CA TRP A 196 11.15 18.18 17.65
C TRP A 196 12.43 18.73 18.29
N SER A 197 13.57 18.51 17.64
CA SER A 197 14.83 19.17 17.96
C SER A 197 15.14 20.24 16.92
N LYS A 198 15.67 21.38 17.36
CA LYS A 198 16.24 22.41 16.47
C LYS A 198 17.60 22.00 15.89
N GLN A 199 18.18 20.91 16.38
CA GLN A 199 19.38 20.34 15.80
C GLN A 199 19.01 19.74 14.44
N SER A 200 19.74 20.16 13.42
CA SER A 200 19.60 19.63 12.07
C SER A 200 19.72 18.10 12.09
N ILE A 201 18.83 17.40 11.36
CA ILE A 201 18.85 15.94 11.12
C ILE A 201 20.26 15.45 10.71
N SER A 202 21.10 16.35 10.20
CA SER A 202 22.46 16.11 9.77
C SER A 202 23.56 16.18 10.84
N TYR A 203 23.29 16.39 12.14
CA TYR A 203 24.38 16.63 13.10
C TYR A 203 24.24 15.98 14.50
N PRO A 204 25.22 15.16 14.94
CA PRO A 204 26.11 14.34 14.11
C PRO A 204 25.29 13.14 13.64
N ARG A 205 25.17 12.96 12.32
CA ARG A 205 24.61 11.71 11.80
C ARG A 205 25.49 10.58 12.33
N ASN A 206 24.86 9.46 12.66
CA ASN A 206 25.53 8.18 12.85
C ASN A 206 26.25 7.72 11.55
N ASN A 207 27.23 8.49 11.06
CA ASN A 207 28.04 8.24 9.86
C ASN A 207 27.31 8.17 8.51
N TYR A 208 26.17 8.85 8.31
CA TYR A 208 25.57 8.92 6.97
C TYR A 208 26.58 9.37 5.93
N SER A 209 26.63 8.61 4.84
CA SER A 209 27.36 8.96 3.63
C SER A 209 26.39 8.93 2.46
N HIS A 210 26.44 9.94 1.60
CA HIS A 210 25.65 9.96 0.36
C HIS A 210 26.23 9.04 -0.72
N THR A 211 27.42 8.46 -0.49
CA THR A 211 28.08 7.51 -1.39
C THR A 211 27.99 6.07 -0.92
N ILE A 212 27.61 5.84 0.34
CA ILE A 212 27.43 4.50 0.91
C ILE A 212 25.94 4.35 1.18
N ILE A 213 25.28 3.50 0.41
CA ILE A 213 23.86 3.21 0.61
C ILE A 213 23.75 2.34 1.87
N ASP A 214 23.31 2.96 2.98
CA ASP A 214 23.20 2.28 4.28
C ASP A 214 22.10 1.21 4.29
N ALA A 215 21.07 1.36 3.44
CA ALA A 215 19.97 0.42 3.27
C ALA A 215 19.23 0.66 1.96
N VAL A 216 18.81 -0.42 1.29
CA VAL A 216 17.76 -0.39 0.25
C VAL A 216 16.53 -1.07 0.86
N SER A 217 15.45 -0.32 1.08
CA SER A 217 14.24 -0.91 1.66
C SER A 217 13.53 -1.75 0.60
N SER A 218 13.54 -3.07 0.78
CA SER A 218 12.78 -4.02 -0.05
C SER A 218 11.30 -4.13 0.35
N ALA A 219 10.85 -3.31 1.30
CA ALA A 219 9.58 -3.45 1.99
C ALA A 219 8.45 -2.55 1.46
N SER A 220 8.72 -1.75 0.43
CA SER A 220 7.65 -0.96 -0.17
C SER A 220 7.00 -1.79 -1.28
N ILE A 221 5.67 -1.69 -1.43
CA ILE A 221 4.96 -2.16 -2.64
C ILE A 221 5.57 -1.55 -3.92
N TYR A 222 6.30 -0.45 -3.76
CA TYR A 222 7.04 0.27 -4.79
C TYR A 222 8.36 -0.41 -5.16
N ALA A 223 8.96 -1.22 -4.28
CA ALA A 223 10.28 -1.81 -4.49
C ALA A 223 10.32 -2.73 -5.71
N ARG A 224 9.18 -3.37 -6.06
CA ARG A 224 9.05 -4.16 -7.28
C ARG A 224 9.24 -3.31 -8.54
N HIS A 225 8.84 -2.03 -8.49
CA HIS A 225 8.93 -1.09 -9.59
C HIS A 225 10.30 -0.42 -9.70
N ASP A 226 11.06 -0.37 -8.61
CA ASP A 226 12.44 0.14 -8.60
C ASP A 226 13.45 -0.85 -9.23
N ILE A 227 13.01 -2.07 -9.57
CA ILE A 227 13.83 -3.09 -10.24
C ILE A 227 13.72 -2.91 -11.76
N SER A 228 14.83 -2.61 -12.42
CA SER A 228 14.88 -2.58 -13.88
C SER A 228 14.69 -3.99 -14.49
N PRO A 229 13.99 -4.11 -15.63
CA PRO A 229 13.76 -5.39 -16.27
C PRO A 229 15.08 -5.99 -16.75
N ILE A 230 15.18 -7.31 -16.67
CA ILE A 230 16.31 -8.05 -17.25
C ILE A 230 16.02 -8.26 -18.74
N VAL A 231 16.81 -7.61 -19.59
CA VAL A 231 16.70 -7.72 -21.06
C VAL A 231 17.92 -8.45 -21.59
N GLU A 232 17.73 -9.62 -22.20
CA GLU A 232 18.84 -10.52 -22.59
C GLU A 232 19.80 -9.90 -23.61
N HIS A 233 19.30 -9.06 -24.52
CA HIS A 233 20.04 -8.57 -25.68
C HIS A 233 19.83 -7.06 -25.92
N LEU A 234 20.29 -6.23 -24.97
CA LEU A 234 20.34 -4.79 -25.19
C LEU A 234 21.43 -4.41 -26.21
N SER A 235 21.11 -3.48 -27.11
CA SER A 235 22.09 -2.84 -27.97
C SER A 235 23.11 -2.05 -27.14
N ALA A 236 24.30 -1.80 -27.70
CA ALA A 236 25.33 -1.00 -27.02
C ALA A 236 24.85 0.42 -26.65
N GLU A 237 23.90 0.98 -27.41
CA GLU A 237 23.29 2.27 -27.11
C GLU A 237 22.26 2.15 -25.98
N ALA A 238 21.45 1.08 -25.97
CA ALA A 238 20.50 0.83 -24.89
C ALA A 238 21.19 0.49 -23.55
N VAL A 239 22.36 -0.18 -23.55
CA VAL A 239 23.17 -0.38 -22.33
C VAL A 239 23.60 0.95 -21.70
N LYS A 240 24.07 1.90 -22.52
CA LYS A 240 24.38 3.26 -22.04
C LYS A 240 23.11 3.99 -21.57
N GLY A 241 22.01 3.78 -22.31
CA GLY A 241 20.69 4.31 -21.97
C GLY A 241 20.17 3.84 -20.62
N GLU A 242 20.37 2.56 -20.27
CA GLU A 242 20.00 1.97 -18.99
C GLU A 242 20.71 2.69 -17.83
N GLN A 243 22.02 2.91 -17.97
CA GLN A 243 22.78 3.61 -16.94
C GLN A 243 22.25 5.05 -16.74
N LEU A 244 21.99 5.76 -17.84
CA LEU A 244 21.42 7.10 -17.80
C LEU A 244 20.00 7.10 -17.20
N TRP A 245 19.18 6.10 -17.55
CA TRP A 245 17.83 5.91 -17.01
C TRP A 245 17.87 5.76 -15.49
N ARG A 246 18.69 4.84 -14.99
CA ARG A 246 18.82 4.58 -13.54
C ARG A 246 19.29 5.80 -12.76
N GLN A 247 20.16 6.62 -13.36
CA GLN A 247 20.71 7.81 -12.70
C GLN A 247 19.75 9.00 -12.69
N ASN A 248 18.87 9.12 -13.70
CA ASN A 248 18.18 10.38 -13.98
C ASN A 248 16.65 10.23 -14.09
N CYS A 249 16.17 9.11 -14.62
CA CYS A 249 14.77 8.93 -15.03
C CYS A 249 14.00 8.04 -14.06
N ALA A 250 14.64 6.96 -13.59
CA ALA A 250 14.04 5.94 -12.75
C ALA A 250 13.51 6.48 -11.42
N PHE A 251 14.05 7.61 -10.95
CA PHE A 251 13.52 8.28 -9.76
C PHE A 251 12.03 8.56 -9.93
N CYS A 252 11.56 9.15 -11.04
CA CYS A 252 10.13 9.40 -11.25
C CYS A 252 9.43 8.29 -12.03
N HIS A 253 10.09 7.71 -13.03
CA HIS A 253 9.48 6.75 -13.95
C HIS A 253 9.61 5.30 -13.50
N ALA A 254 10.12 5.05 -12.30
CA ALA A 254 10.47 3.74 -11.78
C ALA A 254 11.61 3.04 -12.56
N GLY A 255 12.21 2.03 -11.95
CA GLY A 255 13.23 1.19 -12.60
C GLY A 255 12.66 0.41 -13.79
N ASP A 256 11.38 0.02 -13.68
CA ASP A 256 10.62 -0.77 -14.66
C ASP A 256 9.82 0.06 -15.69
N GLY A 257 9.88 1.39 -15.63
CA GLY A 257 9.20 2.27 -16.57
C GLY A 257 7.71 2.50 -16.31
N THR A 258 7.13 1.89 -15.27
CA THR A 258 5.70 2.01 -14.95
C THR A 258 5.32 3.35 -14.33
N GLY A 259 6.28 4.05 -13.70
CA GLY A 259 6.01 5.23 -12.87
C GLY A 259 5.30 4.91 -11.55
N GLU A 260 5.17 3.63 -11.19
CA GLU A 260 4.50 3.18 -9.96
C GLU A 260 5.47 3.06 -8.77
N ASN A 261 6.67 3.63 -8.84
CA ASN A 261 7.51 3.73 -7.66
C ASN A 261 6.97 4.78 -6.67
N TRP A 262 7.63 4.91 -5.51
CA TRP A 262 7.11 5.72 -4.40
C TRP A 262 6.83 7.15 -4.87
N ILE A 263 7.82 7.86 -5.40
CA ILE A 263 7.65 9.25 -5.82
C ILE A 263 6.74 9.37 -7.06
N GLY A 264 6.87 8.49 -8.06
CA GLY A 264 6.04 8.53 -9.27
C GLY A 264 4.55 8.42 -8.97
N SER A 265 4.17 7.61 -7.97
CA SER A 265 2.80 7.43 -7.51
C SER A 265 2.17 8.67 -6.86
N PHE A 266 2.99 9.61 -6.36
CA PHE A 266 2.55 10.84 -5.68
C PHE A 266 2.66 12.12 -6.54
N LEU A 267 3.24 12.05 -7.74
CA LEU A 267 3.31 13.20 -8.64
C LEU A 267 1.95 13.48 -9.29
N GLU A 268 1.62 14.76 -9.47
CA GLU A 268 0.45 15.21 -10.22
C GLU A 268 0.86 16.24 -11.29
N PRO A 269 0.66 15.95 -12.59
CA PRO A 269 0.19 14.68 -13.12
C PRO A 269 1.23 13.57 -12.98
N LYS A 270 0.76 12.33 -12.84
CA LYS A 270 1.62 11.14 -12.74
C LYS A 270 2.51 10.96 -13.98
N PRO A 271 3.72 10.41 -13.82
CA PRO A 271 4.50 9.90 -14.93
C PRO A 271 3.67 8.91 -15.76
N ARG A 272 3.85 8.92 -17.07
CA ARG A 272 3.22 7.94 -17.95
C ARG A 272 3.88 6.58 -17.75
N ASP A 273 3.07 5.54 -17.72
CA ASP A 273 3.52 4.16 -17.82
C ASP A 273 4.08 3.92 -19.23
N LEU A 274 5.39 3.71 -19.32
CA LEU A 274 6.11 3.49 -20.58
C LEU A 274 6.02 2.03 -21.07
N THR A 275 5.36 1.16 -20.32
CA THR A 275 5.02 -0.21 -20.72
C THR A 275 3.62 -0.28 -21.35
N GLU A 276 2.78 0.73 -21.13
CA GLU A 276 1.38 0.73 -21.57
C GLU A 276 1.25 0.97 -23.09
N ALA A 277 0.87 -0.08 -23.82
CA ALA A 277 0.75 -0.04 -25.28
C ALA A 277 -0.30 0.97 -25.80
N SER A 278 -1.35 1.28 -25.01
CA SER A 278 -2.40 2.23 -25.42
C SER A 278 -1.80 3.62 -25.75
N PHE A 279 -0.81 4.02 -24.95
CA PHE A 279 -0.11 5.29 -25.08
C PHE A 279 1.15 5.15 -25.95
N MET A 280 1.96 4.13 -25.71
CA MET A 280 3.28 3.99 -26.35
C MET A 280 3.21 3.72 -27.85
N ARG A 281 2.13 3.11 -28.37
CA ARG A 281 1.93 2.95 -29.83
C ARG A 281 1.87 4.29 -30.58
N ALA A 282 1.39 5.35 -29.92
CA ALA A 282 1.34 6.69 -30.49
C ALA A 282 2.69 7.42 -30.37
N MET A 283 3.62 6.93 -29.56
CA MET A 283 4.94 7.54 -29.37
C MET A 283 5.88 7.21 -30.52
N THR A 284 6.72 8.19 -30.85
CA THR A 284 7.76 8.07 -31.87
C THR A 284 9.08 8.50 -31.24
N ARG A 285 10.21 8.03 -31.78
CA ARG A 285 11.54 8.41 -31.27
C ARG A 285 11.73 9.93 -31.33
N ALA A 286 11.24 10.58 -32.38
CA ALA A 286 11.28 12.05 -32.49
C ALA A 286 10.44 12.76 -31.41
N LEU A 287 9.25 12.22 -31.08
CA LEU A 287 8.41 12.78 -30.03
C LEU A 287 9.03 12.59 -28.65
N LEU A 288 9.57 11.41 -28.35
CA LEU A 288 10.28 11.15 -27.10
C LEU A 288 11.52 12.03 -26.96
N LEU A 289 12.33 12.16 -28.02
CA LEU A 289 13.48 13.07 -28.05
C LEU A 289 13.05 14.48 -27.70
N ARG A 290 12.01 15.00 -28.37
CA ARG A 290 11.49 16.34 -28.07
C ARG A 290 11.07 16.46 -26.62
N ARG A 291 10.28 15.51 -26.08
CA ARG A 291 9.77 15.57 -24.70
C ARG A 291 10.86 15.48 -23.65
N ILE A 292 11.85 14.61 -23.82
CA ILE A 292 12.98 14.49 -22.88
C ILE A 292 13.82 15.78 -22.96
N ARG A 293 14.13 16.23 -24.18
CA ARG A 293 15.00 17.39 -24.41
C ARG A 293 14.40 18.68 -23.84
N VAL A 294 13.12 18.95 -24.07
CA VAL A 294 12.48 20.22 -23.68
C VAL A 294 11.63 20.15 -22.40
N GLY A 295 11.43 18.95 -21.86
CA GLY A 295 10.51 18.71 -20.75
C GLY A 295 9.04 18.74 -21.17
N ILE A 296 8.15 18.64 -20.19
CA ILE A 296 6.70 18.71 -20.41
C ILE A 296 6.12 19.82 -19.53
N SER A 297 5.68 20.91 -20.16
CA SER A 297 5.08 22.04 -19.44
C SER A 297 3.86 21.62 -18.64
N GLY A 298 3.76 22.10 -17.39
CA GLY A 298 2.67 21.75 -16.48
C GLY A 298 2.85 20.42 -15.75
N THR A 299 4.03 19.79 -15.84
CA THR A 299 4.37 18.58 -15.09
C THR A 299 5.73 18.70 -14.40
N SER A 300 6.09 17.72 -13.58
CA SER A 300 7.40 17.64 -12.92
C SER A 300 8.53 17.14 -13.83
N MET A 301 8.30 16.95 -15.14
CA MET A 301 9.32 16.48 -16.08
C MET A 301 10.16 17.65 -16.64
N PRO A 302 11.40 17.84 -16.20
CA PRO A 302 12.22 18.98 -16.58
C PRO A 302 12.77 18.85 -18.00
N ALA A 303 13.32 19.96 -18.53
CA ALA A 303 14.09 19.95 -19.76
C ALA A 303 15.48 19.36 -19.52
N TRP A 304 15.84 18.27 -20.21
CA TRP A 304 17.12 17.60 -20.02
C TRP A 304 18.23 18.09 -20.95
N LYS A 305 17.92 18.95 -21.94
CA LYS A 305 18.90 19.47 -22.92
C LYS A 305 20.11 20.19 -22.31
N ASP A 306 19.96 20.70 -21.09
CA ASP A 306 21.01 21.47 -20.40
C ASP A 306 21.90 20.56 -19.51
N VAL A 307 21.55 19.27 -19.39
CA VAL A 307 22.25 18.27 -18.58
C VAL A 307 22.76 17.10 -19.42
N LEU A 308 22.00 16.70 -20.45
CA LEU A 308 22.28 15.57 -21.33
C LEU A 308 22.43 16.04 -22.78
N SER A 309 23.41 15.47 -23.48
CA SER A 309 23.56 15.63 -24.92
C SER A 309 22.44 14.91 -25.69
N ASP A 310 22.16 15.36 -26.92
CA ASP A 310 21.18 14.70 -27.80
C ASP A 310 21.51 13.20 -27.98
N ASN A 311 22.80 12.84 -28.05
CA ASN A 311 23.22 11.44 -28.15
C ASN A 311 22.86 10.63 -26.89
N GLN A 312 23.04 11.19 -25.70
CA GLN A 312 22.62 10.54 -24.44
C GLN A 312 21.10 10.38 -24.37
N ILE A 313 20.34 11.37 -24.87
CA ILE A 313 18.88 11.25 -24.94
C ILE A 313 18.48 10.14 -25.94
N HIS A 314 19.17 10.02 -27.07
CA HIS A 314 18.94 8.92 -28.01
C HIS A 314 19.24 7.54 -27.39
N GLN A 315 20.28 7.44 -26.56
CA GLN A 315 20.60 6.22 -25.79
C GLN A 315 19.47 5.86 -24.82
N ILE A 316 18.95 6.83 -24.08
CA ILE A 316 17.77 6.64 -23.21
C ILE A 316 16.57 6.14 -24.02
N ILE A 317 16.32 6.72 -25.20
CA ILE A 317 15.21 6.29 -26.06
C ILE A 317 15.42 4.87 -26.58
N SER A 318 16.64 4.47 -26.94
CA SER A 318 16.95 3.08 -27.29
C SER A 318 16.69 2.13 -26.12
N TYR A 319 17.00 2.54 -24.88
CA TYR A 319 16.65 1.74 -23.71
C TYR A 319 15.13 1.62 -23.52
N ILE A 320 14.37 2.72 -23.64
CA ILE A 320 12.89 2.68 -23.55
C ILE A 320 12.29 1.73 -24.60
N ASP A 321 12.79 1.82 -25.84
CA ASP A 321 12.38 1.01 -27.00
C ASP A 321 12.62 -0.49 -26.77
N GLU A 322 13.79 -0.84 -26.24
CA GLU A 322 14.20 -2.23 -26.07
C GLU A 322 13.74 -2.86 -24.73
N ALA A 323 13.57 -2.06 -23.67
CA ALA A 323 13.29 -2.55 -22.32
C ALA A 323 11.83 -2.46 -21.88
N PHE A 324 11.06 -1.48 -22.38
CA PHE A 324 9.70 -1.22 -21.90
C PHE A 324 8.65 -1.45 -22.98
N HIS A 325 8.80 -0.79 -24.13
CA HIS A 325 7.87 -0.94 -25.25
C HIS A 325 8.51 -0.45 -26.55
N PRO A 326 8.41 -1.19 -27.67
CA PRO A 326 8.92 -0.75 -28.97
C PRO A 326 8.37 0.62 -29.38
N VAL A 327 9.26 1.51 -29.80
CA VAL A 327 8.97 2.90 -30.19
C VAL A 327 9.13 3.04 -31.70
N ARG A 328 8.14 3.64 -32.36
CA ARG A 328 8.20 3.86 -33.81
C ARG A 328 9.32 4.84 -34.18
N GLN A 329 10.03 4.53 -35.26
CA GLN A 329 11.08 5.40 -35.81
C GLN A 329 10.52 6.75 -36.29
N GLN A 330 9.31 6.74 -36.88
CA GLN A 330 8.56 7.92 -37.35
C GLN A 330 7.07 7.82 -37.07
#